data_AF-S2E123-F1
#
_entry.id   AF-S2E123-F1
#
_cell.length_a   1.000
_cell.length_b   1.000
_cell.length_c   1.000
_cell.angle_alpha   90.00
_cell.angle_beta   90.00
_cell.angle_gamma   90.00
#
_symmetry.space_group_name_H-M   'P 1'
#
loop_
_entity.id
_entity.type
_entity.pdbx_description
1 polymer ?
#
loop_
_entity_poly.entity_id
_entity_poly.type
_entity_poly.pdbx_seq_one_letter_code
_entity_poly.pdbx_strand_id
1 'polypeptide(L)'
;MIKTITSIVIGLTLITILTSQFALADSAYDEKLTFAGSLEETLGHFWAIEKNLDDNNAELALVHATHPIAELYSSMKPELKEANPEFDAKVEKTLMDLGKKTGSDVTRQDAQKAIDDAKEIIKEARLLVVGQELSEDTTFKAKLIQELLKTSIAEYEEGVNNGEISMMAEFQDGSAFVWRSQQIFDEIKSDLPEHEVEEAEEFYSDLWDAYDKRSDAEHVETFADGIIHEIGEAVGEEHEETELLTYVENIEEFLNQVKVKYAEGDKDTATSLATKAYLDNFEYLESPLKEAGHKELVEEMETMMRIELRDMIKNDAPVSEVEQKVDDILVKMDSIAQIVPEFGSIAVMILAIAIISIVIVSTKSRLSIMPKI
;
A
#
# COMPACT_ATOMS: atom_id res chain seq x y z
N MET A 1 24.13 -60.55 29.06
CA MET A 1 23.65 -59.36 29.79
C MET A 1 23.20 -58.35 28.74
N ILE A 2 21.98 -57.86 28.88
CA ILE A 2 21.11 -57.34 27.81
C ILE A 2 21.54 -55.95 27.32
N LYS A 3 21.22 -55.71 26.05
CA LYS A 3 21.56 -54.61 25.17
C LYS A 3 20.45 -53.53 25.21
N THR A 4 20.86 -52.27 25.08
CA THR A 4 20.24 -51.17 24.29
C THR A 4 18.98 -50.39 24.74
N ILE A 5 19.14 -49.06 24.57
CA ILE A 5 18.21 -48.02 24.05
C ILE A 5 17.12 -47.47 24.99
N THR A 6 17.36 -46.26 25.50
CA THR A 6 16.32 -45.22 25.58
C THR A 6 16.98 -43.84 25.43
N SER A 7 16.98 -43.32 24.21
CA SER A 7 17.16 -41.91 23.91
C SER A 7 16.52 -41.67 22.55
N ILE A 8 15.94 -40.48 22.39
CA ILE A 8 15.22 -39.95 21.22
C ILE A 8 13.70 -40.21 21.25
N VAL A 9 13.00 -39.41 22.06
CA VAL A 9 11.69 -38.81 21.73
C VAL A 9 11.59 -37.46 22.47
N ILE A 10 12.34 -36.42 22.04
CA ILE A 10 12.15 -35.02 22.51
C ILE A 10 12.20 -34.01 21.33
N GLY A 11 12.44 -34.46 20.10
CA GLY A 11 12.63 -33.56 18.95
C GLY A 11 11.37 -33.15 18.17
N LEU A 12 10.20 -33.76 18.40
CA LEU A 12 8.98 -33.52 17.60
C LEU A 12 7.93 -32.64 18.30
N THR A 13 7.98 -32.52 19.62
CA THR A 13 7.06 -31.66 20.39
C THR A 13 7.51 -30.20 20.44
N LEU A 14 8.81 -29.90 20.46
CA LEU A 14 9.27 -28.50 20.45
C LEU A 14 8.99 -27.80 19.12
N ILE A 15 9.20 -28.47 17.98
CA ILE A 15 8.98 -27.88 16.66
C ILE A 15 7.49 -27.60 16.43
N THR A 16 6.59 -28.51 16.82
CA THR A 16 5.14 -28.33 16.67
C THR A 16 4.57 -27.25 17.59
N ILE A 17 5.10 -27.09 18.81
CA ILE A 17 4.69 -26.03 19.74
C ILE A 17 5.15 -24.66 19.21
N LEU A 18 6.38 -24.54 18.71
CA LEU A 18 6.89 -23.30 18.10
C LEU A 18 6.04 -22.90 16.88
N THR A 19 5.80 -23.82 15.93
CA THR A 19 4.98 -23.52 14.75
C THR A 19 3.54 -23.14 15.12
N SER A 20 2.97 -23.74 16.17
CA SER A 20 1.62 -23.37 16.63
C SER A 20 1.59 -21.99 17.31
N GLN A 21 2.65 -21.58 18.00
CA GLN A 21 2.74 -20.26 18.61
C GLN A 21 2.91 -19.15 17.56
N PHE A 22 3.70 -19.40 16.52
CA PHE A 22 3.81 -18.47 15.39
C PHE A 22 2.47 -18.34 14.66
N ALA A 23 1.80 -19.44 14.34
CA ALA A 23 0.50 -19.40 13.66
C ALA A 23 -0.60 -18.68 14.49
N LEU A 24 -0.57 -18.82 15.82
CA LEU A 24 -1.49 -18.09 16.71
C LEU A 24 -1.14 -16.61 16.87
N ALA A 25 0.14 -16.25 16.74
CA ALA A 25 0.57 -14.85 16.78
C ALA A 25 0.20 -14.12 15.48
N ASP A 26 0.36 -14.77 14.33
CA ASP A 26 -0.10 -14.29 13.02
C ASP A 26 -1.61 -14.06 13.03
N SER A 27 -2.39 -15.06 13.45
CA SER A 27 -3.85 -14.93 13.47
C SER A 27 -4.31 -13.78 14.37
N ALA A 28 -3.65 -13.59 15.51
CA ALA A 28 -3.97 -12.49 16.42
C ALA A 28 -3.54 -11.11 15.88
N TYR A 29 -2.51 -11.05 15.02
CA TYR A 29 -2.13 -9.83 14.32
C TYR A 29 -3.17 -9.49 13.24
N ASP A 30 -3.55 -10.47 12.42
CA ASP A 30 -4.53 -10.30 11.33
C ASP A 30 -5.92 -9.88 11.85
N GLU A 31 -6.38 -10.49 12.95
CA GLU A 31 -7.63 -10.11 13.64
C GLU A 31 -7.58 -8.66 14.13
N LYS A 32 -6.44 -8.23 14.70
CA LYS A 32 -6.25 -6.85 15.17
C LYS A 32 -6.13 -5.86 14.02
N LEU A 33 -5.50 -6.24 12.92
CA LEU A 33 -5.39 -5.42 11.72
C LEU A 33 -6.78 -5.18 11.12
N THR A 34 -7.54 -6.26 10.88
CA THR A 34 -8.93 -6.20 10.38
C THR A 34 -9.82 -5.32 11.28
N PHE A 35 -9.70 -5.53 12.60
CA PHE A 35 -10.42 -4.73 13.59
C PHE A 35 -10.04 -3.24 13.50
N ALA A 36 -8.74 -2.94 13.45
CA ALA A 36 -8.26 -1.58 13.35
C ALA A 36 -8.64 -0.92 12.01
N GLY A 37 -8.58 -1.63 10.89
CA GLY A 37 -9.04 -1.16 9.58
C GLY A 37 -10.50 -0.72 9.63
N SER A 38 -11.38 -1.53 10.24
CA SER A 38 -12.79 -1.18 10.43
C SER A 38 -12.99 0.08 11.29
N LEU A 39 -12.10 0.32 12.27
CA LEU A 39 -12.11 1.57 13.05
C LEU A 39 -11.66 2.77 12.21
N GLU A 40 -10.68 2.60 11.33
CA GLU A 40 -10.19 3.67 10.46
C GLU A 40 -11.22 4.04 9.38
N GLU A 41 -11.88 3.07 8.76
CA GLU A 41 -13.01 3.33 7.86
C GLU A 41 -14.16 4.06 8.59
N THR A 42 -14.46 3.66 9.84
CA THR A 42 -15.41 4.38 10.69
C THR A 42 -15.02 5.86 10.89
N LEU A 43 -13.73 6.15 11.08
CA LEU A 43 -13.22 7.52 11.19
C LEU A 43 -13.30 8.28 9.86
N GLY A 44 -13.12 7.59 8.73
CA GLY A 44 -13.39 8.11 7.38
C GLY A 44 -14.84 8.59 7.24
N HIS A 45 -15.83 7.75 7.56
CA HIS A 45 -17.23 8.17 7.53
C HIS A 45 -17.50 9.37 8.45
N PHE A 46 -16.86 9.47 9.62
CA PHE A 46 -17.04 10.64 10.48
C PHE A 46 -16.61 11.95 9.82
N TRP A 47 -15.54 11.92 9.01
CA TRP A 47 -15.14 13.06 8.20
C TRP A 47 -16.18 13.35 7.10
N ALA A 48 -16.71 12.33 6.43
CA ALA A 48 -17.78 12.50 5.44
C ALA A 48 -19.06 13.11 6.06
N ILE A 49 -19.42 12.71 7.28
CA ILE A 49 -20.52 13.33 8.04
C ILE A 49 -20.24 14.82 8.26
N GLU A 50 -19.06 15.17 8.77
CA GLU A 50 -18.68 16.56 9.04
C GLU A 50 -18.75 17.42 7.78
N LYS A 51 -18.21 16.93 6.65
CA LYS A 51 -18.27 17.60 5.35
C LYS A 51 -19.72 17.83 4.89
N ASN A 52 -20.57 16.80 4.95
CA ASN A 52 -21.95 16.93 4.52
C ASN A 52 -22.76 17.88 5.40
N LEU A 53 -22.52 17.88 6.71
CA LEU A 53 -23.17 18.82 7.59
C LEU A 53 -22.73 20.27 7.33
N ASP A 54 -21.46 20.49 7.00
CA ASP A 54 -20.95 21.82 6.62
C ASP A 54 -21.53 22.29 5.27
N ASP A 55 -21.78 21.35 4.36
CA ASP A 55 -22.48 21.57 3.08
C ASP A 55 -24.02 21.68 3.24
N ASN A 56 -24.55 21.64 4.47
CA ASN A 56 -25.99 21.61 4.79
C ASN A 56 -26.76 20.42 4.19
N ASN A 57 -26.08 19.31 3.92
CA ASN A 57 -26.63 18.07 3.42
C ASN A 57 -26.87 17.05 4.55
N ALA A 58 -27.91 17.29 5.35
CA ALA A 58 -28.23 16.43 6.49
C ALA A 58 -28.69 15.02 6.08
N GLU A 59 -29.18 14.82 4.85
CA GLU A 59 -29.59 13.51 4.35
C GLU A 59 -28.36 12.63 4.10
N LEU A 60 -27.36 13.15 3.40
CA LEU A 60 -26.14 12.38 3.14
C LEU A 60 -25.25 12.26 4.39
N ALA A 61 -25.27 13.26 5.28
CA ALA A 61 -24.67 13.11 6.60
C ALA A 61 -25.30 11.95 7.39
N LEU A 62 -26.63 11.77 7.31
CA LEU A 62 -27.31 10.65 7.97
C LEU A 62 -26.89 9.30 7.36
N VAL A 63 -26.76 9.22 6.03
CA VAL A 63 -26.28 8.02 5.34
C VAL A 63 -24.92 7.58 5.91
N HIS A 64 -23.94 8.46 5.90
CA HIS A 64 -22.60 8.20 6.48
C HIS A 64 -22.62 7.90 7.97
N ALA A 65 -23.55 8.50 8.74
CA ALA A 65 -23.73 8.18 10.15
C ALA A 65 -24.27 6.77 10.40
N THR A 66 -24.85 6.13 9.38
CA THR A 66 -25.40 4.77 9.47
C THR A 66 -24.48 3.67 8.92
N HIS A 67 -23.54 4.00 8.02
CA HIS A 67 -22.60 3.02 7.44
C HIS A 67 -21.78 2.27 8.50
N PRO A 68 -21.14 2.92 9.52
CA PRO A 68 -20.36 2.20 10.51
C PRO A 68 -21.13 1.12 11.31
N ILE A 69 -22.40 1.35 11.61
CA ILE A 69 -23.22 0.35 12.32
C ILE A 69 -23.78 -0.72 11.38
N ALA A 70 -24.03 -0.38 10.12
CA ALA A 70 -24.65 -1.26 9.13
C ALA A 70 -23.63 -2.22 8.50
N GLU A 71 -22.43 -1.73 8.17
CA GLU A 71 -21.41 -2.48 7.44
C GLU A 71 -20.27 -2.91 8.36
N LEU A 72 -19.69 -1.99 9.14
CA LEU A 72 -18.42 -2.21 9.83
C LEU A 72 -18.55 -2.84 11.22
N TYR A 73 -19.65 -2.60 11.95
CA TYR A 73 -19.77 -3.12 13.31
C TYR A 73 -19.78 -4.65 13.38
N SER A 74 -20.23 -5.32 12.32
CA SER A 74 -20.25 -6.78 12.28
C SER A 74 -18.85 -7.40 12.29
N SER A 75 -17.85 -6.76 11.67
CA SER A 75 -16.45 -7.18 11.70
C SER A 75 -15.77 -6.83 13.03
N MET A 76 -16.15 -5.72 13.67
CA MET A 76 -15.57 -5.30 14.96
C MET A 76 -16.07 -6.09 16.18
N LYS A 77 -17.28 -6.64 16.09
CA LYS A 77 -18.02 -7.22 17.22
C LYS A 77 -17.33 -8.42 17.88
N PRO A 78 -16.74 -9.39 17.16
CA PRO A 78 -16.10 -10.54 17.78
C PRO A 78 -15.02 -10.12 18.79
N GLU A 79 -14.13 -9.22 18.40
CA GLU A 79 -12.97 -8.76 19.17
C GLU A 79 -13.42 -7.85 20.33
N LEU A 80 -14.39 -6.95 20.10
CA LEU A 80 -14.98 -6.12 21.16
C LEU A 80 -15.63 -6.98 22.25
N LYS A 81 -16.42 -7.98 21.84
CA LYS A 81 -17.14 -8.85 22.76
C LYS A 81 -16.20 -9.77 23.52
N GLU A 82 -15.13 -10.24 22.89
CA GLU A 82 -14.09 -11.01 23.57
C GLU A 82 -13.35 -10.16 24.61
N ALA A 83 -12.95 -8.94 24.24
CA ALA A 83 -12.23 -8.04 25.13
C ALA A 83 -13.10 -7.54 26.29
N ASN A 84 -14.31 -7.07 26.01
CA ASN A 84 -15.26 -6.58 27.01
C ASN A 84 -16.71 -6.48 26.47
N PRO A 85 -17.62 -7.41 26.83
CA PRO A 85 -19.02 -7.39 26.39
C PRO A 85 -19.83 -6.14 26.75
N GLU A 86 -19.52 -5.46 27.86
CA GLU A 86 -20.20 -4.21 28.23
C GLU A 86 -19.74 -3.06 27.33
N PHE A 87 -18.46 -3.08 26.93
CA PHE A 87 -17.89 -2.11 26.01
C PHE A 87 -18.37 -2.32 24.57
N ASP A 88 -18.47 -3.57 24.11
CA ASP A 88 -19.14 -3.95 22.85
C ASP A 88 -20.53 -3.29 22.73
N ALA A 89 -21.38 -3.49 23.75
CA ALA A 89 -22.70 -2.87 23.80
C ALA A 89 -22.66 -1.32 23.83
N LYS A 90 -21.60 -0.73 24.40
CA LYS A 90 -21.38 0.72 24.41
C LYS A 90 -21.02 1.23 23.00
N VAL A 91 -20.17 0.52 22.26
CA VAL A 91 -19.84 0.84 20.85
C VAL A 91 -21.10 0.75 19.99
N GLU A 92 -21.82 -0.37 20.04
CA GLU A 92 -23.06 -0.58 19.27
C GLU A 92 -24.05 0.55 19.50
N LYS A 93 -24.32 0.86 20.77
CA LYS A 93 -25.25 1.93 21.14
C LYS A 93 -24.77 3.30 20.65
N THR A 94 -23.47 3.58 20.70
CA THR A 94 -22.90 4.86 20.29
C THR A 94 -23.08 5.07 18.79
N LEU A 95 -22.75 4.06 17.97
CA LEU A 95 -22.95 4.12 16.51
C LEU A 95 -24.43 4.17 16.13
N MET A 96 -25.31 3.40 16.81
CA MET A 96 -26.76 3.52 16.61
C MET A 96 -27.31 4.91 16.97
N ASP A 97 -26.79 5.53 18.03
CA ASP A 97 -27.22 6.85 18.47
C ASP A 97 -26.63 7.96 17.59
N LEU A 98 -25.47 7.75 16.95
CA LEU A 98 -24.91 8.65 15.95
C LEU A 98 -25.89 8.83 14.78
N GLY A 99 -26.39 7.75 14.18
CA GLY A 99 -27.43 7.82 13.15
C GLY A 99 -28.69 8.56 13.60
N LYS A 100 -29.15 8.36 14.85
CA LYS A 100 -30.32 9.11 15.39
C LYS A 100 -30.04 10.59 15.63
N LYS A 101 -28.77 10.99 15.76
CA LYS A 101 -28.32 12.35 16.07
C LYS A 101 -27.69 13.05 14.86
N THR A 102 -27.79 12.45 13.69
CA THR A 102 -27.32 13.05 12.43
C THR A 102 -28.50 12.98 11.47
N GLY A 103 -29.30 14.04 11.42
CA GLY A 103 -30.51 14.07 10.61
C GLY A 103 -31.04 15.49 10.45
N SER A 104 -32.01 15.67 9.53
CA SER A 104 -32.54 17.00 9.17
C SER A 104 -33.19 17.78 10.31
N ASP A 105 -33.58 17.10 11.39
CA ASP A 105 -34.18 17.67 12.60
C ASP A 105 -33.15 17.92 13.73
N VAL A 106 -31.88 17.61 13.49
CA VAL A 106 -30.79 17.78 14.46
C VAL A 106 -29.94 18.99 14.08
N THR A 107 -29.50 19.76 15.09
CA THR A 107 -28.61 20.89 14.84
C THR A 107 -27.20 20.40 14.52
N ARG A 108 -26.45 21.17 13.70
CA ARG A 108 -25.01 20.90 13.43
C ARG A 108 -24.20 20.70 14.72
N GLN A 109 -24.50 21.48 15.75
CA GLN A 109 -23.82 21.42 17.05
C GLN A 109 -24.13 20.12 17.80
N ASP A 110 -25.39 19.69 17.81
CA ASP A 110 -25.78 18.44 18.46
C ASP A 110 -25.24 17.21 17.72
N ALA A 111 -25.22 17.27 16.38
CA ALA A 111 -24.59 16.25 15.55
C ALA A 111 -23.07 16.19 15.81
N GLN A 112 -22.38 17.34 15.87
CA GLN A 112 -20.95 17.37 16.21
C GLN A 112 -20.66 16.72 17.55
N LYS A 113 -21.48 17.00 18.57
CA LYS A 113 -21.31 16.35 19.88
C LYS A 113 -21.41 14.82 19.78
N ALA A 114 -22.32 14.31 18.95
CA ALA A 114 -22.44 12.86 18.72
C ALA A 114 -21.22 12.29 18.00
N ILE A 115 -20.69 13.02 17.02
CA ILE A 115 -19.46 12.64 16.28
C ILE A 115 -18.26 12.63 17.25
N ASP A 116 -18.11 13.64 18.10
CA ASP A 116 -17.04 13.72 19.08
C ASP A 116 -17.12 12.56 20.11
N ASP A 117 -18.32 12.29 20.63
CA ASP A 117 -18.56 11.15 21.52
C ASP A 117 -18.21 9.81 20.83
N ALA A 118 -18.46 9.70 19.51
CA ALA A 118 -18.11 8.52 18.71
C ALA A 118 -16.60 8.43 18.43
N LYS A 119 -15.92 9.53 18.12
CA LYS A 119 -14.44 9.56 17.95
C LYS A 119 -13.74 9.06 19.22
N GLU A 120 -14.20 9.47 20.40
CA GLU A 120 -13.66 8.98 21.67
C GLU A 120 -13.94 7.48 21.89
N ILE A 121 -15.12 6.95 21.52
CA ILE A 121 -15.39 5.51 21.66
C ILE A 121 -14.50 4.66 20.75
N ILE A 122 -14.24 5.13 19.53
CA ILE A 122 -13.37 4.46 18.56
C ILE A 122 -11.92 4.42 19.07
N LYS A 123 -11.45 5.53 19.65
CA LYS A 123 -10.13 5.58 20.30
C LYS A 123 -10.03 4.62 21.49
N GLU A 124 -11.04 4.59 22.36
CA GLU A 124 -11.11 3.63 23.48
C GLU A 124 -11.09 2.18 22.96
N ALA A 125 -11.79 1.89 21.87
CA ALA A 125 -11.85 0.57 21.23
C ALA A 125 -10.49 0.13 20.69
N ARG A 126 -9.78 1.01 19.97
CA ARG A 126 -8.42 0.75 19.46
C ARG A 126 -7.47 0.39 20.59
N LEU A 127 -7.46 1.17 21.67
CA LEU A 127 -6.59 0.91 22.83
C LEU A 127 -6.94 -0.39 23.57
N LEU A 128 -8.23 -0.73 23.65
CA LEU A 128 -8.69 -1.94 24.33
C LEU A 128 -8.30 -3.22 23.59
N VAL A 129 -8.50 -3.26 22.28
CA VAL A 129 -8.35 -4.47 21.46
C VAL A 129 -6.94 -4.58 20.86
N VAL A 130 -6.47 -3.50 20.22
CA VAL A 130 -5.17 -3.49 19.51
C VAL A 130 -4.04 -3.30 20.53
N GLY A 131 -4.22 -2.35 21.44
CA GLY A 131 -3.23 -1.94 22.44
C GLY A 131 -2.35 -0.79 21.96
N GLN A 132 -1.77 -0.04 22.91
CA GLN A 132 -0.99 1.18 22.62
C GLN A 132 0.23 0.90 21.75
N GLU A 133 1.00 -0.16 22.04
CA GLU A 133 2.26 -0.45 21.33
C GLU A 133 2.02 -0.70 19.84
N LEU A 134 1.13 -1.64 19.51
CA LEU A 134 0.79 -1.95 18.12
C LEU A 134 0.04 -0.80 17.44
N SER A 135 -0.75 -0.01 18.19
CA SER A 135 -1.44 1.15 17.62
C SER A 135 -0.49 2.25 17.15
N GLU A 136 0.70 2.36 17.73
CA GLU A 136 1.73 3.34 17.34
C GLU A 136 2.82 2.75 16.44
N ASP A 137 2.71 1.47 16.08
CA ASP A 137 3.68 0.80 15.21
C ASP A 137 3.57 1.30 13.77
N THR A 138 4.70 1.71 13.19
CA THR A 138 4.78 2.28 11.85
C THR A 138 4.33 1.29 10.77
N THR A 139 4.78 0.03 10.83
CA THR A 139 4.40 -1.00 9.87
C THR A 139 2.92 -1.33 9.97
N PHE A 140 2.37 -1.40 11.18
CA PHE A 140 0.93 -1.58 11.39
C PHE A 140 0.11 -0.43 10.80
N LYS A 141 0.53 0.82 11.01
CA LYS A 141 -0.11 2.00 10.40
C LYS A 141 0.01 2.01 8.87
N ALA A 142 1.14 1.58 8.31
CA ALA A 142 1.32 1.40 6.88
C ALA A 142 0.31 0.40 6.29
N LYS A 143 0.10 -0.75 6.95
CA LYS A 143 -0.93 -1.73 6.54
C LYS A 143 -2.35 -1.14 6.55
N LEU A 144 -2.68 -0.32 7.55
CA LEU A 144 -3.98 0.36 7.61
C LEU A 144 -4.18 1.34 6.45
N ILE A 145 -3.12 2.07 6.05
CA ILE A 145 -3.17 2.94 4.86
C ILE A 145 -3.48 2.11 3.61
N GLN A 146 -2.80 0.97 3.43
CA GLN A 146 -3.01 0.10 2.28
C GLN A 146 -4.44 -0.47 2.24
N GLU A 147 -5.02 -0.88 3.37
CA GLU A 147 -6.40 -1.35 3.45
C GLU A 147 -7.41 -0.26 3.09
N LEU A 148 -7.24 0.96 3.64
CA LEU A 148 -8.11 2.10 3.32
C LEU A 148 -8.09 2.46 1.84
N LEU A 149 -6.92 2.44 1.20
CA LEU A 149 -6.78 2.74 -0.22
C LEU A 149 -7.41 1.65 -1.10
N LYS A 150 -7.29 0.37 -0.71
CA LYS A 150 -8.00 -0.72 -1.40
C LYS A 150 -9.50 -0.59 -1.31
N THR A 151 -10.04 -0.26 -0.13
CA THR A 151 -11.47 0.02 0.02
C THR A 151 -11.86 1.25 -0.80
N SER A 152 -11.03 2.31 -0.79
CA SER A 152 -11.26 3.52 -1.59
C SER A 152 -11.42 3.26 -3.09
N ILE A 153 -10.60 2.37 -3.65
CA ILE A 153 -10.69 1.96 -5.07
C ILE A 153 -12.06 1.32 -5.35
N ALA A 154 -12.49 0.39 -4.51
CA ALA A 154 -13.77 -0.30 -4.66
C ALA A 154 -14.96 0.69 -4.57
N GLU A 155 -14.96 1.56 -3.57
CA GLU A 155 -16.02 2.56 -3.38
C GLU A 155 -16.08 3.57 -4.54
N TYR A 156 -14.92 3.94 -5.10
CA TYR A 156 -14.88 4.81 -6.27
C TYR A 156 -15.50 4.16 -7.50
N GLU A 157 -15.18 2.88 -7.75
CA GLU A 157 -15.74 2.10 -8.87
C GLU A 157 -17.27 1.98 -8.77
N GLU A 158 -17.82 1.84 -7.55
CA GLU A 158 -19.27 1.86 -7.33
C GLU A 158 -19.88 3.27 -7.46
N GLY A 159 -19.14 4.28 -7.00
CA GLY A 159 -19.55 5.67 -6.95
C GLY A 159 -19.58 6.40 -8.30
N VAL A 160 -18.69 6.05 -9.23
CA VAL A 160 -18.48 6.77 -10.49
C VAL A 160 -18.68 5.85 -11.70
N ASN A 161 -19.50 6.29 -12.66
CA ASN A 161 -19.72 5.58 -13.91
C ASN A 161 -19.63 6.55 -15.10
N ASN A 162 -18.74 6.25 -16.06
CA ASN A 162 -18.50 7.08 -17.25
C ASN A 162 -18.22 8.57 -16.91
N GLY A 163 -17.46 8.84 -15.84
CA GLY A 163 -17.12 10.20 -15.39
C GLY A 163 -18.25 10.96 -14.68
N GLU A 164 -19.39 10.31 -14.45
CA GLU A 164 -20.49 10.87 -13.65
C GLU A 164 -20.59 10.16 -12.29
N ILE A 165 -20.88 10.93 -11.24
CA ILE A 165 -21.12 10.37 -9.90
C ILE A 165 -22.52 9.72 -9.91
N SER A 166 -22.57 8.39 -9.99
CA SER A 166 -23.80 7.60 -9.95
C SER A 166 -24.29 7.37 -8.53
N MET A 167 -23.37 7.21 -7.57
CA MET A 167 -23.68 7.02 -6.15
C MET A 167 -22.82 7.96 -5.32
N MET A 168 -23.42 9.04 -4.84
CA MET A 168 -22.70 10.09 -4.11
C MET A 168 -22.21 9.61 -2.73
N ALA A 169 -22.88 8.62 -2.11
CA ALA A 169 -22.42 8.03 -0.86
C ALA A 169 -21.09 7.29 -1.08
N GLU A 170 -21.05 6.34 -2.00
CA GLU A 170 -19.82 5.56 -2.31
C GLU A 170 -18.68 6.45 -2.81
N PHE A 171 -18.97 7.44 -3.68
CA PHE A 171 -17.94 8.41 -4.08
C PHE A 171 -17.35 9.18 -2.88
N GLN A 172 -18.18 9.53 -1.90
CA GLN A 172 -17.73 10.20 -0.69
C GLN A 172 -16.99 9.25 0.26
N ASP A 173 -17.40 8.00 0.37
CA ASP A 173 -16.70 6.97 1.15
C ASP A 173 -15.31 6.72 0.58
N GLY A 174 -15.20 6.53 -0.73
CA GLY A 174 -13.92 6.44 -1.43
C GLY A 174 -13.00 7.61 -1.09
N SER A 175 -13.48 8.85 -1.22
CA SER A 175 -12.69 10.05 -0.90
C SER A 175 -12.36 10.18 0.58
N ALA A 176 -13.24 9.72 1.47
CA ALA A 176 -13.04 9.77 2.91
C ALA A 176 -11.95 8.79 3.36
N PHE A 177 -11.84 7.64 2.69
CA PHE A 177 -10.79 6.67 2.95
C PHE A 177 -9.42 7.15 2.42
N VAL A 178 -9.36 7.82 1.27
CA VAL A 178 -8.13 8.54 0.84
C VAL A 178 -7.73 9.58 1.88
N TRP A 179 -8.69 10.41 2.34
CA TRP A 179 -8.40 11.42 3.35
C TRP A 179 -7.85 10.78 4.62
N ARG A 180 -8.49 9.70 5.10
CA ARG A 180 -8.07 9.03 6.32
C ARG A 180 -6.70 8.39 6.19
N SER A 181 -6.43 7.74 5.05
CA SER A 181 -5.13 7.14 4.77
C SER A 181 -4.03 8.20 4.77
N GLN A 182 -4.28 9.37 4.18
CA GLN A 182 -3.35 10.49 4.18
C GLN A 182 -3.10 11.05 5.59
N GLN A 183 -4.12 11.06 6.47
CA GLN A 183 -3.90 11.46 7.87
C GLN A 183 -2.97 10.50 8.60
N ILE A 184 -3.11 9.19 8.36
CA ILE A 184 -2.21 8.18 8.97
C ILE A 184 -0.81 8.31 8.38
N PHE A 185 -0.70 8.53 7.07
CA PHE A 185 0.58 8.77 6.40
C PHE A 185 1.31 9.97 7.00
N ASP A 186 0.62 11.09 7.22
CA ASP A 186 1.19 12.30 7.85
C ASP A 186 1.70 12.04 9.28
N GLU A 187 1.14 11.08 10.01
CA GLU A 187 1.63 10.68 11.34
C GLU A 187 2.93 9.89 11.28
N ILE A 188 3.15 9.10 10.22
CA ILE A 188 4.27 8.15 10.14
C ILE A 188 5.39 8.57 9.19
N LYS A 189 5.15 9.51 8.28
CA LYS A 189 6.09 9.85 7.20
C LYS A 189 7.48 10.29 7.66
N SER A 190 7.60 10.83 8.88
CA SER A 190 8.92 11.17 9.45
C SER A 190 9.78 9.95 9.80
N ASP A 191 9.16 8.78 9.90
CA ASP A 191 9.82 7.51 10.24
C ASP A 191 10.11 6.66 8.99
N LEU A 192 9.62 7.07 7.82
CA LEU A 192 9.81 6.41 6.53
C LEU A 192 11.02 7.01 5.79
N PRO A 193 11.62 6.29 4.82
CA PRO A 193 12.71 6.85 4.04
C PRO A 193 12.21 7.97 3.10
N GLU A 194 13.06 8.99 2.90
CA GLU A 194 12.67 10.26 2.28
C GLU A 194 12.21 10.11 0.83
N HIS A 195 12.77 9.13 0.11
CA HIS A 195 12.47 8.89 -1.31
C HIS A 195 11.04 8.41 -1.51
N GLU A 196 10.64 7.35 -0.80
CA GLU A 196 9.30 6.74 -0.84
C GLU A 196 8.24 7.71 -0.28
N VAL A 197 8.63 8.60 0.64
CA VAL A 197 7.75 9.68 1.11
C VAL A 197 7.46 10.70 0.02
N GLU A 198 8.47 11.15 -0.73
CA GLU A 198 8.30 12.09 -1.85
C GLU A 198 7.43 11.47 -2.95
N GLU A 199 7.66 10.20 -3.27
CA GLU A 199 6.88 9.40 -4.21
C GLU A 199 5.41 9.30 -3.79
N ALA A 200 5.15 8.86 -2.56
CA ALA A 200 3.79 8.74 -2.02
C ALA A 200 3.06 10.09 -1.97
N GLU A 201 3.74 11.20 -1.62
CA GLU A 201 3.13 12.54 -1.62
C GLU A 201 2.70 12.99 -3.02
N GLU A 202 3.50 12.69 -4.05
CA GLU A 202 3.12 12.93 -5.44
C GLU A 202 1.91 12.09 -5.86
N PHE A 203 1.88 10.80 -5.52
CA PHE A 203 0.74 9.94 -5.83
C PHE A 203 -0.54 10.35 -5.09
N TYR A 204 -0.46 10.79 -3.83
CA TYR A 204 -1.61 11.38 -3.13
C TYR A 204 -2.14 12.62 -3.86
N SER A 205 -1.25 13.50 -4.32
CA SER A 205 -1.65 14.67 -5.09
C SER A 205 -2.37 14.27 -6.38
N ASP A 206 -1.84 13.28 -7.11
CA ASP A 206 -2.42 12.82 -8.36
C ASP A 206 -3.75 12.06 -8.17
N LEU A 207 -3.87 11.30 -7.09
CA LEU A 207 -5.11 10.62 -6.71
C LEU A 207 -6.22 11.63 -6.43
N TRP A 208 -5.95 12.69 -5.66
CA TRP A 208 -6.92 13.76 -5.42
C TRP A 208 -7.33 14.48 -6.71
N ASP A 209 -6.36 14.74 -7.58
CA ASP A 209 -6.60 15.32 -8.90
C ASP A 209 -7.52 14.43 -9.77
N ALA A 210 -7.34 13.11 -9.73
CA ALA A 210 -8.18 12.15 -10.43
C ALA A 210 -9.61 12.10 -9.87
N TYR A 211 -9.76 12.13 -8.54
CA TYR A 211 -11.06 12.26 -7.86
C TYR A 211 -11.81 13.54 -8.27
N ASP A 212 -11.11 14.68 -8.29
CA ASP A 212 -11.70 15.98 -8.65
C ASP A 212 -12.17 16.01 -10.11
N LYS A 213 -11.41 15.39 -11.01
CA LYS A 213 -11.75 15.25 -12.44
C LYS A 213 -12.80 14.18 -12.70
N ARG A 214 -13.05 13.31 -11.73
CA ARG A 214 -13.87 12.10 -11.87
C ARG A 214 -13.35 11.24 -13.01
N SER A 215 -12.03 11.05 -13.04
CA SER A 215 -11.37 10.19 -14.01
C SER A 215 -11.92 8.76 -13.93
N ASP A 216 -11.63 7.94 -14.94
CA ASP A 216 -12.03 6.54 -14.92
C ASP A 216 -11.43 5.78 -13.72
N ALA A 217 -12.08 4.68 -13.34
CA ALA A 217 -11.70 3.91 -12.16
C ALA A 217 -10.28 3.35 -12.25
N GLU A 218 -9.83 2.93 -13.45
CA GLU A 218 -8.48 2.42 -13.66
C GLU A 218 -7.43 3.52 -13.40
N HIS A 219 -7.73 4.77 -13.78
CA HIS A 219 -6.87 5.91 -13.50
C HIS A 219 -6.74 6.21 -12.00
N VAL A 220 -7.86 6.12 -11.25
CA VAL A 220 -7.86 6.27 -9.78
C VAL A 220 -7.12 5.12 -9.10
N GLU A 221 -7.39 3.88 -9.51
CA GLU A 221 -6.70 2.67 -9.04
C GLU A 221 -5.19 2.80 -9.23
N THR A 222 -4.74 3.26 -10.40
CA THR A 222 -3.30 3.43 -10.70
C THR A 222 -2.58 4.30 -9.66
N PHE A 223 -3.18 5.40 -9.20
CA PHE A 223 -2.54 6.27 -8.22
C PHE A 223 -2.68 5.77 -6.79
N ALA A 224 -3.81 5.13 -6.45
CA ALA A 224 -3.98 4.48 -5.16
C ALA A 224 -3.00 3.32 -4.98
N ASP A 225 -2.78 2.51 -6.02
CA ASP A 225 -1.79 1.44 -6.03
C ASP A 225 -0.36 1.98 -5.95
N GLY A 226 -0.07 3.13 -6.57
CA GLY A 226 1.19 3.86 -6.36
C GLY A 226 1.47 4.13 -4.89
N ILE A 227 0.51 4.71 -4.17
CA ILE A 227 0.69 4.96 -2.73
C ILE A 227 0.86 3.65 -1.95
N ILE A 228 0.10 2.60 -2.29
CA ILE A 228 0.19 1.28 -1.64
C ILE A 228 1.59 0.68 -1.82
N HIS A 229 2.14 0.82 -3.03
CA HIS A 229 3.46 0.33 -3.42
C HIS A 229 4.56 1.03 -2.61
N GLU A 230 4.64 2.36 -2.70
CA GLU A 230 5.65 3.17 -1.98
C GLU A 230 5.64 2.92 -0.48
N ILE A 231 4.45 2.80 0.11
CA ILE A 231 4.31 2.53 1.55
C ILE A 231 4.77 1.11 1.88
N GLY A 232 4.53 0.15 1.00
CA GLY A 232 5.02 -1.22 1.15
C GLY A 232 6.55 -1.28 1.10
N GLU A 233 7.15 -0.64 0.09
CA GLU A 233 8.60 -0.48 -0.04
C GLU A 233 9.21 0.17 1.21
N ALA A 234 8.63 1.28 1.66
CA ALA A 234 9.09 2.06 2.82
C ALA A 234 9.14 1.26 4.14
N VAL A 235 8.27 0.25 4.29
CA VAL A 235 8.24 -0.64 5.47
C VAL A 235 8.90 -2.00 5.22
N GLY A 236 9.56 -2.18 4.07
CA GLY A 236 10.35 -3.35 3.73
C GLY A 236 9.51 -4.57 3.36
N GLU A 237 8.37 -4.38 2.70
CA GLU A 237 7.60 -5.48 2.13
C GLU A 237 8.36 -6.13 0.97
N GLU A 238 8.37 -7.46 0.94
CA GLU A 238 8.96 -8.21 -0.17
C GLU A 238 7.92 -8.36 -1.29
N HIS A 239 8.31 -8.06 -2.52
CA HIS A 239 7.50 -8.29 -3.71
C HIS A 239 7.85 -9.63 -4.38
N GLU A 240 6.90 -10.19 -5.14
CA GLU A 240 7.18 -11.39 -5.92
C GLU A 240 8.26 -11.11 -6.97
N GLU A 241 9.35 -11.88 -6.93
CA GLU A 241 10.42 -11.78 -7.92
C GLU A 241 9.91 -12.24 -9.30
N THR A 242 9.68 -11.27 -10.19
CA THR A 242 9.52 -11.53 -11.63
C THR A 242 10.90 -11.53 -12.31
N GLU A 243 11.06 -12.32 -13.37
CA GLU A 243 12.25 -12.25 -14.22
C GLU A 243 12.44 -10.81 -14.74
N LEU A 244 13.58 -10.19 -14.42
CA LEU A 244 13.84 -8.76 -14.67
C LEU A 244 13.65 -8.33 -16.14
N LEU A 245 13.87 -9.24 -17.10
CA LEU A 245 13.59 -8.95 -18.52
C LEU A 245 12.11 -8.74 -18.82
N THR A 246 11.21 -9.37 -18.04
CA THR A 246 9.76 -9.17 -18.17
C THR A 246 9.39 -7.72 -17.86
N TYR A 247 10.00 -7.11 -16.84
CA TYR A 247 9.78 -5.70 -16.53
C TYR A 247 10.23 -4.80 -17.69
N VAL A 248 11.38 -5.10 -18.31
CA VAL A 248 11.85 -4.36 -19.50
C VAL A 248 10.86 -4.47 -20.67
N GLU A 249 10.38 -5.69 -20.97
CA GLU A 249 9.41 -5.93 -22.04
C GLU A 249 8.07 -5.19 -21.79
N ASN A 250 7.59 -5.22 -20.55
CA ASN A 250 6.39 -4.50 -20.13
C ASN A 250 6.55 -2.98 -20.25
N ILE A 251 7.69 -2.42 -19.83
CA ILE A 251 8.01 -0.99 -19.97
C ILE A 251 7.91 -0.58 -21.45
N GLU A 252 8.55 -1.34 -22.34
CA GLU A 252 8.52 -1.05 -23.76
C GLU A 252 7.09 -1.10 -24.33
N GLU A 253 6.29 -2.08 -23.92
CA GLU A 253 4.89 -2.20 -24.33
C GLU A 253 4.06 -1.00 -23.85
N PHE A 254 4.11 -0.67 -22.56
CA PHE A 254 3.36 0.45 -22.00
C PHE A 254 3.76 1.79 -22.61
N LEU A 255 5.06 2.05 -22.75
CA LEU A 255 5.56 3.27 -23.39
C LEU A 255 5.11 3.42 -24.85
N ASN A 256 5.06 2.33 -25.61
CA ASN A 256 4.50 2.39 -26.97
C ASN A 256 2.98 2.66 -26.95
N GLN A 257 2.25 2.14 -25.96
CA GLN A 257 0.84 2.46 -25.78
C GLN A 257 0.60 3.92 -25.35
N VAL A 258 1.50 4.52 -24.55
CA VAL A 258 1.47 5.95 -24.20
C VAL A 258 1.41 6.81 -25.48
N LYS A 259 2.28 6.52 -26.47
CA LYS A 259 2.27 7.25 -27.75
C LYS A 259 0.91 7.18 -28.44
N VAL A 260 0.33 5.99 -28.50
CA VAL A 260 -0.97 5.75 -29.16
C VAL A 260 -2.08 6.52 -28.45
N LYS A 261 -2.21 6.34 -27.13
CA LYS A 261 -3.27 6.95 -26.33
C LYS A 261 -3.17 8.47 -26.28
N TYR A 262 -1.96 8.98 -26.14
CA TYR A 262 -1.74 10.42 -26.16
C TYR A 262 -2.10 11.05 -27.52
N ALA A 263 -1.72 10.41 -28.64
CA ALA A 263 -2.06 10.87 -29.98
C ALA A 263 -3.58 10.81 -30.27
N GLU A 264 -4.31 9.90 -29.62
CA GLU A 264 -5.78 9.82 -29.65
C GLU A 264 -6.45 10.92 -28.79
N GLY A 265 -5.68 11.63 -27.96
CA GLY A 265 -6.17 12.64 -27.01
C GLY A 265 -6.62 12.06 -25.68
N ASP A 266 -6.40 10.76 -25.44
CA ASP A 266 -6.75 10.02 -24.23
C ASP A 266 -5.63 10.17 -23.18
N LYS A 267 -5.64 11.32 -22.50
CA LYS A 267 -4.55 11.73 -21.60
C LYS A 267 -4.54 10.96 -20.29
N ASP A 268 -5.70 10.60 -19.75
CA ASP A 268 -5.81 9.87 -18.48
C ASP A 268 -5.21 8.47 -18.66
N THR A 269 -5.62 7.75 -19.72
CA THR A 269 -5.02 6.45 -20.05
C THR A 269 -3.53 6.56 -20.37
N ALA A 270 -3.10 7.58 -21.13
CA ALA A 270 -1.67 7.79 -21.40
C ALA A 270 -0.86 8.04 -20.12
N THR A 271 -1.43 8.77 -19.16
CA THR A 271 -0.79 9.01 -17.85
C THR A 271 -0.74 7.74 -17.03
N SER A 272 -1.82 6.95 -16.97
CA SER A 272 -1.82 5.64 -16.29
C SER A 272 -0.77 4.70 -16.86
N LEU A 273 -0.68 4.58 -18.18
CA LEU A 273 0.32 3.74 -18.84
C LEU A 273 1.75 4.20 -18.55
N ALA A 274 2.00 5.51 -18.52
CA ALA A 274 3.30 6.06 -18.17
C ALA A 274 3.64 5.78 -16.69
N THR A 275 2.66 5.89 -15.79
CA THR A 275 2.83 5.53 -14.37
C THR A 275 3.10 4.04 -14.20
N LYS A 276 2.31 3.14 -14.81
CA LYS A 276 2.53 1.68 -14.76
C LYS A 276 3.88 1.26 -15.34
N ALA A 277 4.35 1.94 -16.39
CA ALA A 277 5.70 1.70 -16.92
C ALA A 277 6.79 2.03 -15.88
N TYR A 278 6.59 3.04 -15.05
CA TYR A 278 7.53 3.38 -13.99
C TYR A 278 7.35 2.48 -12.74
N LEU A 279 6.21 2.61 -12.08
CA LEU A 279 5.90 2.00 -10.79
C LEU A 279 5.90 0.46 -10.87
N ASP A 280 4.99 -0.11 -11.67
CA ASP A 280 4.83 -1.57 -11.73
C ASP A 280 6.02 -2.30 -12.39
N ASN A 281 7.03 -1.59 -12.92
CA ASN A 281 8.10 -2.21 -13.70
C ASN A 281 9.50 -1.61 -13.51
N PHE A 282 9.71 -0.32 -13.76
CA PHE A 282 11.05 0.27 -13.69
C PHE A 282 11.60 0.28 -12.25
N GLU A 283 10.75 0.50 -11.26
CA GLU A 283 11.12 0.48 -9.84
C GLU A 283 11.80 -0.83 -9.42
N TYR A 284 11.25 -1.97 -9.88
CA TYR A 284 11.84 -3.30 -9.68
C TYR A 284 13.22 -3.49 -10.35
N LEU A 285 13.60 -2.63 -11.30
CA LEU A 285 14.91 -2.64 -11.94
C LEU A 285 15.93 -1.78 -11.17
N GLU A 286 15.49 -0.89 -10.30
CA GLU A 286 16.36 0.11 -9.67
C GLU A 286 17.41 -0.50 -8.78
N SER A 287 16.99 -1.35 -7.83
CA SER A 287 17.90 -2.00 -6.89
C SER A 287 18.96 -2.84 -7.65
N PRO A 288 18.59 -3.74 -8.58
CA PRO A 288 19.56 -4.46 -9.41
C PRO A 288 20.53 -3.55 -10.19
N LEU A 289 20.03 -2.46 -10.79
CA LEU A 289 20.85 -1.51 -11.54
C LEU A 289 21.81 -0.72 -10.62
N LYS A 290 21.32 -0.24 -9.47
CA LYS A 290 22.11 0.45 -8.44
C LYS A 290 23.23 -0.46 -7.94
N GLU A 291 22.94 -1.73 -7.64
CA GLU A 291 23.93 -2.73 -7.21
C GLU A 291 24.99 -3.03 -8.27
N ALA A 292 24.61 -3.01 -9.54
CA ALA A 292 25.52 -3.17 -10.67
C ALA A 292 26.35 -1.92 -10.99
N GLY A 293 26.20 -0.84 -10.22
CA GLY A 293 26.96 0.39 -10.37
C GLY A 293 26.37 1.39 -11.38
N HIS A 294 25.10 1.22 -11.76
CA HIS A 294 24.38 2.08 -12.70
C HIS A 294 23.46 3.11 -12.00
N LYS A 295 23.84 3.61 -10.81
CA LYS A 295 23.03 4.58 -10.05
C LYS A 295 22.65 5.83 -10.86
N GLU A 296 23.59 6.40 -11.61
CA GLU A 296 23.33 7.58 -12.45
C GLU A 296 22.29 7.30 -13.55
N LEU A 297 22.25 6.06 -14.08
CA LEU A 297 21.25 5.67 -15.06
C LEU A 297 19.86 5.54 -14.40
N VAL A 298 19.79 5.03 -13.18
CA VAL A 298 18.53 4.94 -12.44
C VAL A 298 17.95 6.33 -12.17
N GLU A 299 18.75 7.24 -11.61
CA GLU A 299 18.31 8.64 -11.35
C GLU A 299 17.85 9.35 -12.64
N GLU A 300 18.53 9.10 -13.76
CA GLU A 300 18.15 9.66 -15.06
C GLU A 300 16.83 9.07 -15.56
N MET A 301 16.64 7.76 -15.46
CA MET A 301 15.43 7.08 -15.91
C MET A 301 14.21 7.43 -15.05
N GLU A 302 14.37 7.49 -13.73
CA GLU A 302 13.36 7.99 -12.79
C GLU A 302 12.91 9.40 -13.22
N THR A 303 13.86 10.32 -13.41
CA THR A 303 13.54 11.69 -13.88
C THR A 303 12.79 11.66 -15.22
N MET A 304 13.22 10.86 -16.18
CA MET A 304 12.59 10.82 -17.50
C MET A 304 11.18 10.21 -17.50
N MET A 305 10.96 9.13 -16.73
CA MET A 305 9.71 8.37 -16.73
C MET A 305 8.69 8.95 -15.74
N ARG A 306 9.09 9.16 -14.48
CA ARG A 306 8.21 9.57 -13.38
C ARG A 306 7.88 11.07 -13.43
N ILE A 307 8.85 11.90 -13.82
CA ILE A 307 8.70 13.36 -13.82
C ILE A 307 8.43 13.87 -15.24
N GLU A 308 9.43 13.82 -16.12
CA GLU A 308 9.38 14.54 -17.39
C GLU A 308 8.28 14.06 -18.33
N LEU A 309 8.15 12.74 -18.55
CA LEU A 309 7.12 12.20 -19.45
C LEU A 309 5.71 12.52 -18.94
N ARG A 310 5.47 12.31 -17.64
CA ARG A 310 4.17 12.56 -17.00
C ARG A 310 3.83 14.05 -17.03
N ASP A 311 4.78 14.93 -16.74
CA ASP A 311 4.60 16.37 -16.86
C ASP A 311 4.28 16.81 -18.29
N MET A 312 4.94 16.24 -19.30
CA MET A 312 4.64 16.55 -20.70
C MET A 312 3.21 16.16 -21.08
N ILE A 313 2.73 15.00 -20.62
CA ILE A 313 1.35 14.55 -20.84
C ILE A 313 0.36 15.49 -20.12
N LYS A 314 0.58 15.75 -18.82
CA LYS A 314 -0.26 16.62 -17.98
C LYS A 314 -0.37 18.04 -18.52
N ASN A 315 0.73 18.59 -19.06
CA ASN A 315 0.81 19.97 -19.54
C ASN A 315 0.50 20.15 -21.04
N ASP A 316 -0.14 19.17 -21.69
CA ASP A 316 -0.56 19.26 -23.10
C ASP A 316 0.61 19.57 -24.07
N ALA A 317 1.78 18.95 -23.84
CA ALA A 317 2.90 19.07 -24.75
C ALA A 317 2.55 18.58 -26.19
N PRO A 318 3.21 19.08 -27.24
CA PRO A 318 2.95 18.60 -28.60
C PRO A 318 3.16 17.08 -28.71
N VAL A 319 2.27 16.38 -29.42
CA VAL A 319 2.34 14.91 -29.62
C VAL A 319 3.73 14.47 -30.07
N SER A 320 4.37 15.20 -31.00
CA SER A 320 5.72 14.89 -31.47
C SER A 320 6.80 14.99 -30.39
N GLU A 321 6.62 15.88 -29.41
CA GLU A 321 7.56 16.01 -28.28
C GLU A 321 7.38 14.86 -27.30
N VAL A 322 6.14 14.46 -27.00
CA VAL A 322 5.86 13.28 -26.16
C VAL A 322 6.37 12.01 -26.84
N GLU A 323 6.12 11.82 -28.13
CA GLU A 323 6.66 10.68 -28.90
C GLU A 323 8.19 10.63 -28.83
N GLN A 324 8.86 11.78 -29.00
CA GLN A 324 10.31 11.86 -28.89
C GLN A 324 10.81 11.54 -27.47
N LYS A 325 10.15 12.04 -26.43
CA LYS A 325 10.49 11.71 -25.04
C LYS A 325 10.40 10.21 -24.80
N VAL A 326 9.33 9.57 -25.29
CA VAL A 326 9.19 8.11 -25.19
C VAL A 326 10.28 7.39 -26.00
N ASP A 327 10.61 7.83 -27.21
CA ASP A 327 11.72 7.26 -27.98
C ASP A 327 13.07 7.35 -27.23
N ASP A 328 13.33 8.48 -26.57
CA ASP A 328 14.55 8.66 -25.78
C ASP A 328 14.61 7.70 -24.58
N ILE A 329 13.47 7.44 -23.93
CA ILE A 329 13.35 6.46 -22.84
C ILE A 329 13.60 5.04 -23.39
N LEU A 330 12.97 4.68 -24.50
CA LEU A 330 13.12 3.36 -25.13
C LEU A 330 14.57 3.05 -25.52
N VAL A 331 15.32 4.04 -26.01
CA VAL A 331 16.75 3.88 -26.33
C VAL A 331 17.59 3.55 -25.07
N LYS A 332 17.23 4.11 -23.91
CA LYS A 332 17.87 3.76 -22.64
C LYS A 332 17.43 2.39 -22.16
N MET A 333 16.17 2.02 -22.38
CA MET A 333 15.69 0.67 -22.07
C MET A 333 16.40 -0.40 -22.89
N ASP A 334 16.70 -0.16 -24.18
CA ASP A 334 17.56 -1.04 -24.99
C ASP A 334 18.94 -1.28 -24.37
N SER A 335 19.46 -0.28 -23.64
CA SER A 335 20.73 -0.38 -22.93
C SER A 335 20.57 -1.19 -21.63
N ILE A 336 19.49 -0.96 -20.87
CA ILE A 336 19.15 -1.73 -19.68
C ILE A 336 18.91 -3.20 -20.02
N ALA A 337 18.23 -3.50 -21.13
CA ALA A 337 18.00 -4.86 -21.64
C ALA A 337 19.31 -5.63 -21.89
N GLN A 338 20.42 -4.94 -22.16
CA GLN A 338 21.74 -5.55 -22.33
C GLN A 338 22.46 -5.78 -20.99
N ILE A 339 22.17 -4.96 -19.97
CA ILE A 339 22.74 -5.05 -18.63
C ILE A 339 22.04 -6.15 -17.80
N VAL A 340 20.71 -6.20 -17.85
CA VAL A 340 19.88 -7.09 -17.02
C VAL A 340 20.27 -8.58 -17.11
N PRO A 341 20.50 -9.17 -18.30
CA PRO A 341 20.94 -10.56 -18.41
C PRO A 341 22.28 -10.85 -17.74
N GLU A 342 23.12 -9.84 -17.54
CA GLU A 342 24.42 -10.00 -16.88
C GLU A 342 24.28 -10.23 -15.37
N PHE A 343 23.15 -9.87 -14.75
CA PHE A 343 22.93 -10.06 -13.30
C PHE A 343 22.97 -11.53 -12.89
N GLY A 344 22.38 -12.42 -13.69
CA GLY A 344 22.48 -13.87 -13.47
C GLY A 344 23.93 -14.37 -13.53
N SER A 345 24.76 -13.77 -14.39
CA SER A 345 26.19 -14.11 -14.51
C SER A 345 27.05 -13.52 -13.39
N ILE A 346 26.74 -12.32 -12.91
CA ILE A 346 27.39 -11.66 -11.78
C ILE A 346 27.09 -12.40 -10.47
N ALA A 347 25.82 -12.75 -10.22
CA ALA A 347 25.42 -13.55 -9.06
C ALA A 347 26.14 -14.91 -9.02
N VAL A 348 26.22 -15.59 -10.17
CA VAL A 348 26.97 -16.85 -10.30
C VAL A 348 28.48 -16.64 -10.12
N MET A 349 29.06 -15.54 -10.59
CA MET A 349 30.48 -15.21 -10.37
C MET A 349 30.78 -14.90 -8.90
N ILE A 350 29.93 -14.13 -8.21
CA ILE A 350 30.07 -13.83 -6.77
C ILE A 350 29.98 -15.12 -5.95
N LEU A 351 29.01 -15.98 -6.23
CA LEU A 351 28.91 -17.32 -5.64
C LEU A 351 30.15 -18.17 -5.92
N ALA A 352 30.64 -18.18 -7.15
CA ALA A 352 31.85 -18.94 -7.51
C ALA A 352 33.10 -18.42 -6.78
N ILE A 353 33.27 -17.11 -6.64
CA ILE A 353 34.39 -16.48 -5.92
C ILE A 353 34.30 -16.79 -4.41
N ALA A 354 33.11 -16.74 -3.83
CA ALA A 354 32.89 -17.10 -2.42
C ALA A 354 33.21 -18.59 -2.17
N ILE A 355 32.76 -19.48 -3.04
CA ILE A 355 33.05 -20.92 -2.98
C ILE A 355 34.56 -21.18 -3.13
N ILE A 356 35.23 -20.55 -4.10
CA ILE A 356 36.67 -20.69 -4.32
C ILE A 356 37.45 -20.19 -3.10
N SER A 357 37.03 -19.07 -2.50
CA SER A 357 37.66 -18.51 -1.30
C SER A 357 37.55 -19.47 -0.11
N ILE A 358 36.37 -20.09 0.11
CA ILE A 358 36.15 -21.11 1.13
C ILE A 358 37.02 -22.34 0.87
N VAL A 359 37.12 -22.80 -0.38
CA VAL A 359 37.93 -23.96 -0.77
C VAL A 359 39.44 -23.69 -0.59
N ILE A 360 39.93 -22.49 -0.91
CA ILE A 360 41.33 -22.09 -0.71
C ILE A 360 41.68 -22.03 0.78
N VAL A 361 40.78 -21.48 1.62
CA VAL A 361 40.98 -21.43 3.08
C VAL A 361 40.98 -22.84 3.68
N SER A 362 40.07 -23.71 3.25
CA SER A 362 39.96 -25.08 3.77
C SER A 362 41.04 -26.04 3.25
N THR A 363 41.63 -25.80 2.09
CA THR A 363 42.81 -26.54 1.60
C THR A 363 44.11 -26.08 2.27
N LYS A 364 44.28 -24.78 2.54
CA LYS A 364 45.39 -24.28 3.36
C LYS A 364 45.35 -24.79 4.81
N SER A 365 44.17 -24.89 5.41
CA SER A 365 44.04 -25.39 6.80
C SER A 365 44.37 -26.88 6.91
N ARG A 366 43.99 -27.71 5.91
CA ARG A 366 44.33 -29.15 5.89
C ARG A 366 45.83 -29.43 5.69
N LEU A 367 46.55 -28.58 4.96
CA LEU A 367 48.01 -28.74 4.78
C LEU A 367 48.82 -28.41 6.05
N SER A 368 48.26 -27.69 7.01
CA SER A 368 48.93 -27.36 8.28
C SER A 368 48.75 -28.42 9.38
N ILE A 369 47.89 -29.44 9.16
CA ILE A 369 47.58 -30.49 10.14
C ILE A 369 48.07 -31.85 9.59
N MET A 370 49.35 -31.95 9.27
CA MET A 370 50.03 -33.25 9.23
C MET A 370 50.94 -33.32 10.46
N PRO A 371 50.72 -34.27 11.39
CA PRO A 371 51.65 -34.48 12.49
C PRO A 371 52.95 -35.05 11.90
N LYS A 372 54.08 -34.44 12.21
CA LYS A 372 55.38 -35.09 12.02
C LYS A 372 55.44 -36.26 13.00
N ILE A 373 55.55 -37.48 12.45
CA ILE A 373 55.94 -38.69 13.20
C ILE A 373 57.43 -38.62 13.50
#